data_AF-A0A8I3S4J1-F1
#
_entry.id   AF-A0A8I3S4J1-F1
#
_cell.length_a   1.000
_cell.length_b   1.000
_cell.length_c   1.000
_cell.angle_alpha   90.00
_cell.angle_beta   90.00
_cell.angle_gamma   90.00
#
_symmetry.space_group_name_H-M   'P 1'
#
loop_
_entity.id
_entity.type
_entity.pdbx_description
1 polymer ?
#
loop_
_entity_poly.entity_id
_entity_poly.type
_entity_poly.pdbx_seq_one_letter_code
_entity_poly.pdbx_strand_id
1 'polypeptide(L)' 'LLLPLPLTRVPHSASSATMSDKPDMAGIEKFHKSKLKKTETQEKNSLPSKETIEQEKQAGEW' A
#
# COMPACT_ATOMS: atom_id res chain seq x y z
N LEU A 1 51.65 24.22 -38.32
CA LEU A 1 50.16 24.31 -38.30
C LEU A 1 49.65 23.18 -37.43
N LEU A 2 49.18 23.50 -36.22
CA LEU A 2 48.67 22.50 -35.28
C LEU A 2 47.26 22.10 -35.76
N LEU A 3 47.08 20.87 -36.26
CA LEU A 3 45.74 20.39 -36.62
C LEU A 3 44.95 20.05 -35.34
N PRO A 4 43.68 20.48 -35.22
CA PRO A 4 42.89 20.25 -34.02
C PRO A 4 42.49 18.79 -33.87
N LEU A 5 42.49 18.28 -32.63
CA LEU A 5 41.97 16.96 -32.28
C LEU A 5 40.45 16.90 -32.52
N PRO A 6 39.91 15.80 -33.08
CA PRO A 6 38.48 15.66 -33.31
C PRO A 6 37.72 15.55 -31.97
N LEU A 7 36.75 16.43 -31.75
CA LEU A 7 35.84 16.37 -30.62
C LEU A 7 34.88 15.18 -30.83
N THR A 8 35.15 14.05 -30.19
CA THR A 8 34.26 12.89 -30.25
C THR A 8 33.01 13.17 -29.41
N ARG A 9 31.84 13.15 -30.04
CA ARG A 9 30.55 13.23 -29.36
C ARG A 9 30.39 11.97 -28.50
N VAL A 10 30.51 12.12 -27.18
CA VAL A 10 30.12 11.06 -26.24
C VAL A 10 28.62 10.80 -26.41
N PRO A 11 28.19 9.53 -26.59
CA PRO A 11 26.79 9.23 -26.48
C PRO A 11 26.38 9.56 -25.03
N HIS A 12 25.52 10.57 -24.86
CA HIS A 12 24.75 10.67 -23.63
C HIS A 12 23.99 9.36 -23.53
N SER A 13 24.44 8.51 -22.59
CA SER A 13 23.73 7.29 -22.22
C SER A 13 22.35 7.72 -21.77
N ALA A 14 21.38 7.65 -22.69
CA ALA A 14 19.98 7.69 -22.36
C ALA A 14 19.68 6.39 -21.64
N SER A 15 20.07 6.33 -20.36
CA SER A 15 19.57 5.33 -19.43
C SER A 15 18.10 5.65 -19.26
N SER A 16 17.30 5.08 -20.14
CA SER A 16 15.85 4.97 -20.02
C SER A 16 15.57 4.42 -18.62
N ALA A 17 15.21 5.31 -17.72
CA ALA A 17 14.75 4.96 -16.40
C ALA A 17 13.36 4.35 -16.56
N THR A 18 13.29 3.08 -16.94
CA THR A 18 12.12 2.25 -16.70
C THR A 18 12.11 1.94 -15.20
N MET A 19 11.63 2.89 -14.39
CA MET A 19 11.10 2.56 -13.07
C MET A 19 9.81 1.79 -13.34
N SER A 20 9.94 0.50 -13.63
CA SER A 20 8.77 -0.37 -13.74
C SER A 20 8.23 -0.48 -12.32
N ASP A 21 7.25 0.36 -12.02
CA ASP A 21 6.54 0.46 -10.75
C ASP A 21 5.59 -0.74 -10.60
N LYS A 22 6.15 -1.94 -10.78
CA LYS A 22 5.44 -3.22 -10.74
C LYS A 22 5.79 -3.85 -9.40
N PRO A 23 4.82 -4.04 -8.50
CA PRO A 23 5.09 -4.64 -7.21
C PRO A 23 5.68 -6.04 -7.38
N ASP A 24 6.72 -6.35 -6.60
CA ASP A 24 7.35 -7.68 -6.57
C ASP A 24 6.37 -8.71 -6.01
N MET A 25 5.78 -9.50 -6.91
CA MET A 25 4.79 -10.52 -6.57
C MET A 25 5.41 -11.79 -5.97
N ALA A 26 6.73 -12.00 -6.15
CA ALA A 26 7.40 -13.20 -5.64
C ALA A 26 7.38 -13.26 -4.11
N GLY A 27 7.36 -12.09 -3.46
CA GLY A 27 7.21 -11.99 -2.01
C GLY A 27 5.85 -12.50 -1.52
N ILE A 28 4.77 -12.24 -2.25
CA ILE A 28 3.40 -12.67 -1.88
C ILE A 28 3.27 -14.18 -2.02
N GLU A 29 3.73 -14.75 -3.14
CA GLU A 29 3.66 -16.20 -3.40
C GLU A 29 4.40 -17.04 -2.36
N LYS A 30 5.55 -16.54 -1.87
CA LYS A 30 6.45 -17.28 -0.98
C LYS A 30 6.27 -16.94 0.51
N PHE A 31 5.37 -16.04 0.85
CA PHE A 31 5.23 -15.59 2.24
C PHE A 31 4.64 -16.68 3.13
N HIS A 32 5.40 -17.09 4.15
CA HIS A 32 4.92 -18.05 5.14
C HIS A 32 3.96 -17.38 6.14
N LYS A 33 2.69 -17.81 6.16
CA LYS A 33 1.65 -17.31 7.08
C LYS A 33 2.02 -17.38 8.57
N SER A 34 2.89 -18.31 8.96
CA SER A 34 3.39 -18.45 10.33
C SER A 34 4.22 -17.25 10.81
N LYS A 35 4.77 -16.44 9.90
CA LYS A 35 5.49 -15.21 10.21
C LYS A 35 4.57 -14.04 10.58
N LEU A 36 3.25 -14.19 10.44
CA LEU A 36 2.28 -13.20 10.93
C LEU A 36 2.25 -13.22 12.45
N LYS A 37 2.28 -12.04 13.06
CA LYS A 37 2.03 -11.90 14.50
C LYS A 37 0.61 -12.38 14.81
N LYS A 38 0.47 -13.06 15.95
CA LYS A 38 -0.85 -13.39 16.50
C LYS A 38 -1.45 -12.10 17.06
N THR A 39 -2.68 -11.82 16.64
CA THR A 39 -3.46 -10.69 17.11
C THR A 39 -4.84 -11.20 17.46
N GLU A 40 -5.33 -10.83 18.64
CA GLU A 40 -6.71 -11.02 19.02
C GLU A 40 -7.56 -9.92 18.36
N THR A 41 -8.55 -10.32 17.57
CA THR A 41 -9.50 -9.38 16.95
C THR A 41 -10.74 -9.29 17.82
N GLN A 42 -11.05 -8.08 18.27
CA GLN A 42 -12.27 -7.79 19.03
C GLN A 42 -13.39 -7.43 18.06
N GLU A 43 -14.34 -8.34 17.86
CA GLU A 43 -15.56 -8.09 17.08
C GLU A 43 -16.52 -7.20 17.88
N LYS A 44 -16.92 -6.06 17.31
CA LYS A 44 -17.78 -5.06 17.97
C LYS A 44 -19.22 -5.09 17.45
N ASN A 45 -19.71 -6.30 17.17
CA ASN A 45 -21.07 -6.52 16.68
C ASN A 45 -22.01 -7.01 17.80
N SER A 46 -22.02 -6.29 18.92
CA SER A 46 -22.97 -6.59 20.00
C SER A 46 -24.34 -6.01 19.64
N LEU A 47 -25.39 -6.79 19.86
CA LEU A 47 -26.76 -6.28 19.76
C LEU A 47 -26.98 -5.16 20.79
N PRO A 48 -27.79 -4.14 20.47
CA PRO A 48 -28.15 -3.12 21.45
C PRO A 48 -28.88 -3.72 22.64
N SER A 49 -28.76 -3.08 23.81
CA SER A 49 -29.50 -3.48 25.00
C SER A 49 -30.96 -3.05 24.90
N LYS A 50 -31.83 -3.64 25.73
CA LYS A 50 -33.24 -3.19 25.84
C LYS A 50 -33.35 -1.71 26.19
N GLU A 51 -32.50 -1.24 27.11
CA GLU A 51 -32.45 0.16 27.53
C GLU A 51 -32.08 1.08 26.36
N THR A 52 -31.06 0.72 25.57
CA THR A 52 -30.65 1.51 24.40
C THR A 52 -31.78 1.61 23.37
N ILE A 53 -32.49 0.50 23.13
CA ILE A 53 -33.63 0.48 22.21
C ILE A 53 -34.77 1.38 22.73
N GLU A 54 -35.06 1.35 24.03
CA GLU A 54 -36.11 2.18 24.64
C GLU A 54 -35.75 3.67 24.59
N GLN A 55 -34.50 4.03 24.87
CA GLN A 55 -33.98 5.40 24.76
C GLN A 55 -34.12 5.94 23.33
N GLU A 56 -33.69 5.16 22.32
CA GLU A 56 -33.81 5.54 20.91
C GLU A 56 -35.27 5.72 20.49
N LYS A 57 -36.16 4.81 20.93
CA LYS A 57 -37.59 4.89 20.64
C LYS A 57 -38.21 6.20 21.14
N GLN A 58 -37.87 6.63 22.36
CA GLN A 58 -38.38 7.87 22.94
C GLN A 58 -37.76 9.12 22.31
N ALA A 59 -36.47 9.08 21.95
CA ALA A 59 -35.78 10.19 21.30
C ALA A 59 -36.25 10.42 19.84
N GLY A 60 -36.77 9.37 19.18
CA GLY A 60 -37.28 9.43 17.82
C GLY A 60 -38.70 10.00 17.67
N GLU A 61 -39.38 10.36 18.75
CA GLU A 61 -40.77 10.88 18.75
C GLU A 61 -40.85 12.43 18.61
N TRP A 62 -40.04 13.05 17.73
CA TRP A 62 -40.14 14.48 17.41
C TRP A 62 -40.95 14.76 16.13
#